data_AF-A0A8T3YJ74-F1
#
_entry.id   AF-A0A8T3YJ74-F1
#
_cell.length_a   1.000
_cell.length_b   1.000
_cell.length_c   1.000
_cell.angle_alpha   90.00
_cell.angle_beta   90.00
_cell.angle_gamma   90.00
#
_symmetry.space_group_name_H-M   'P 1'
#
loop_
_entity.id
_entity.type
_entity.pdbx_description
1 polymer ?
#
loop_
_entity_poly.entity_id
_entity_poly.type
_entity_poly.pdbx_seq_one_letter_code
_entity_poly.pdbx_strand_id
1 'polypeptide(L)'
;MADELKRLGTEALRLKAALLHSKNLDILLYLAKYNPEVSTRDIIDKFGKESLEGLKSLKESRLVVEEDGKLMLTEEGIFQVEGLLALAV
;
A
#
# COMPACT_ATOMS: atom_id res chain seq x y z
N MET A 1 -16.61 20.91 11.84
CA MET A 1 -16.54 21.08 10.37
C MET A 1 -15.15 21.53 9.90
N ALA A 2 -14.64 22.71 10.25
CA ALA A 2 -13.31 23.15 9.79
C ALA A 2 -12.15 22.26 10.26
N ASP A 3 -12.14 21.86 11.54
CA ASP A 3 -11.09 20.99 12.09
C ASP A 3 -11.13 19.56 11.53
N GLU A 4 -12.33 19.09 11.21
CA GLU A 4 -12.55 17.77 10.61
C GLU A 4 -12.08 17.75 9.14
N LEU A 5 -12.36 18.81 8.38
CA LEU A 5 -11.81 19.00 7.03
C LEU A 5 -10.28 19.05 7.05
N LYS A 6 -9.70 19.74 8.03
CA LYS A 6 -8.25 19.86 8.20
C LYS A 6 -7.60 18.52 8.56
N ARG A 7 -8.26 17.71 9.39
CA ARG A 7 -7.83 16.35 9.72
C ARG A 7 -7.85 15.45 8.49
N LEU A 8 -8.98 15.40 7.78
CA LEU A 8 -9.13 14.62 6.54
C LEU A 8 -8.10 15.03 5.48
N GLY A 9 -7.88 16.34 5.30
CA GLY A 9 -6.86 16.84 4.38
C GLY A 9 -5.45 16.38 4.75
N THR A 10 -5.12 16.33 6.05
CA THR A 10 -3.81 15.86 6.53
C THR A 10 -3.64 14.35 6.33
N GLU A 11 -4.70 13.58 6.60
CA GLU A 11 -4.71 12.12 6.40
C GLU A 11 -4.56 11.76 4.92
N ALA A 12 -5.29 12.43 4.03
CA ALA A 12 -5.16 12.26 2.59
C ALA A 12 -3.75 12.59 2.07
N LEU A 13 -3.12 13.64 2.62
CA LEU A 13 -1.77 14.04 2.23
C LEU A 13 -0.72 13.02 2.67
N ARG A 14 -0.88 12.43 3.86
CA ARG A 14 -0.03 11.35 4.37
C ARG A 14 -0.17 10.09 3.52
N LEU A 15 -1.40 9.72 3.18
CA LEU A 15 -1.67 8.57 2.33
C LEU A 15 -1.06 8.77 0.93
N LYS A 16 -1.24 9.94 0.33
CA LYS A 16 -0.63 10.29 -0.96
C LYS A 16 0.90 10.23 -0.89
N ALA A 17 1.51 10.74 0.18
CA ALA A 17 2.95 10.66 0.38
C ALA A 17 3.43 9.20 0.49
N ALA A 18 2.69 8.35 1.20
CA ALA A 18 2.99 6.93 1.32
C ALA A 18 2.88 6.20 -0.02
N LEU A 19 1.85 6.49 -0.83
CA LEU A 19 1.66 5.88 -2.15
C LEU A 19 2.71 6.31 -3.18
N LEU A 20 3.10 7.59 -3.18
CA LEU A 20 4.10 8.14 -4.10
C LEU A 20 5.54 7.85 -3.68
N HIS A 21 5.75 7.25 -2.51
CA HIS A 21 7.08 6.92 -2.03
C HIS A 21 7.58 5.62 -2.68
N SER A 22 8.69 5.72 -3.41
CA SER A 22 9.49 4.57 -3.87
C SER A 22 8.66 3.53 -4.64
N LYS A 23 8.68 2.28 -4.19
CA LYS A 23 8.04 1.12 -4.82
C LYS A 23 6.66 0.79 -4.24
N ASN A 24 6.07 1.66 -3.42
CA ASN A 24 4.84 1.34 -2.69
C ASN A 24 3.65 1.06 -3.61
N LEU A 25 3.52 1.86 -4.67
CA LEU A 25 2.49 1.65 -5.68
C LEU A 25 2.71 0.35 -6.47
N ASP A 26 3.96 0.06 -6.85
CA ASP A 26 4.33 -1.19 -7.52
C ASP A 26 4.04 -2.42 -6.64
N ILE A 27 4.33 -2.33 -5.33
CA ILE A 27 4.05 -3.38 -4.34
C ILE A 27 2.54 -3.59 -4.17
N LEU A 28 1.75 -2.52 -4.07
CA LEU A 28 0.29 -2.64 -3.94
C LEU A 28 -0.34 -3.30 -5.17
N LEU A 29 0.08 -2.90 -6.38
CA LEU A 29 -0.38 -3.52 -7.63
C LEU A 29 0.06 -4.97 -7.74
N TYR A 30 1.27 -5.30 -7.28
CA TYR A 30 1.76 -6.66 -7.25
C TYR A 30 0.95 -7.53 -6.29
N LEU A 31 0.70 -7.05 -5.07
CA LEU A 31 -0.17 -7.74 -4.12
C LEU A 31 -1.56 -7.93 -4.70
N ALA A 32 -2.17 -6.92 -5.32
CA ALA A 32 -3.50 -7.06 -5.94
C ALA A 32 -3.57 -8.16 -7.00
N LYS A 33 -2.46 -8.38 -7.74
CA LYS A 33 -2.37 -9.42 -8.76
C LYS A 33 -2.17 -10.83 -8.19
N TYR A 34 -1.50 -10.96 -7.04
CA TYR A 34 -1.02 -12.25 -6.51
C TYR A 34 -1.53 -12.57 -5.08
N ASN A 35 -2.46 -11.78 -4.52
CA ASN A 35 -3.06 -11.99 -3.20
C ASN A 35 -3.79 -13.35 -3.16
N PRO A 36 -3.68 -14.17 -2.09
CA PRO A 36 -2.91 -14.00 -0.85
C PRO A 36 -1.60 -14.81 -0.78
N GLU A 37 -0.88 -15.00 -1.90
CA GLU A 37 0.27 -15.91 -1.93
C GLU A 37 1.64 -15.23 -1.80
N VAL A 38 1.68 -13.92 -1.57
CA VAL A 38 2.93 -13.16 -1.56
C VAL A 38 3.50 -13.07 -0.16
N SER A 39 4.74 -13.48 0.04
CA SER A 39 5.49 -13.27 1.27
C SER A 39 6.37 -12.02 1.21
N THR A 40 6.87 -11.57 2.37
CA THR A 40 7.89 -10.52 2.44
C THR A 40 9.15 -10.89 1.63
N ARG A 41 9.50 -12.18 1.56
CA ARG A 41 10.64 -12.64 0.75
C ARG A 41 10.39 -12.42 -0.74
N ASP A 42 9.19 -12.73 -1.23
CA ASP A 42 8.83 -12.52 -2.63
C ASP A 42 8.89 -11.04 -3.02
N ILE A 43 8.52 -10.14 -2.10
CA ILE A 43 8.65 -8.70 -2.28
C ILE A 43 10.13 -8.28 -2.41
N ILE A 44 11.01 -8.80 -1.54
CA ILE A 44 12.45 -8.52 -1.63
C ILE A 44 13.04 -9.06 -2.94
N ASP A 45 12.71 -10.30 -3.30
CA ASP A 45 13.22 -10.95 -4.50
C ASP A 45 12.74 -10.22 -5.77
N LYS A 46 11.54 -9.61 -5.73
CA LYS A 46 10.96 -8.89 -6.87
C LYS A 46 11.40 -7.41 -6.97
N PHE A 47 11.48 -6.71 -5.84
CA PHE A 47 11.62 -5.25 -5.78
C PHE A 47 12.92 -4.77 -5.12
N GLY A 48 13.79 -5.69 -4.67
CA GLY A 48 15.02 -5.36 -3.96
C GLY A 48 14.82 -5.20 -2.46
N LYS A 49 15.92 -5.14 -1.70
CA LYS A 49 15.89 -5.03 -0.23
C LYS A 49 15.34 -3.68 0.25
N GLU A 50 15.49 -2.64 -0.56
CA GLU A 50 14.95 -1.30 -0.34
C GLU A 50 13.43 -1.28 -0.25
N SER A 51 12.74 -2.29 -0.81
CA SER A 51 11.29 -2.42 -0.75
C SER A 51 10.76 -2.70 0.67
N LEU A 52 11.63 -3.09 1.61
CA LEU A 52 11.26 -3.31 3.01
C LEU A 52 10.79 -2.03 3.71
N GLU A 53 11.41 -0.90 3.41
CA GLU A 53 10.98 0.39 3.95
C GLU A 53 9.59 0.74 3.43
N GLY A 54 9.38 0.52 2.14
CA GLY A 54 8.09 0.69 1.49
C GLY A 54 6.99 -0.19 2.08
N LEU A 55 7.28 -1.49 2.25
CA LEU A 55 6.37 -2.45 2.86
C LEU A 55 6.02 -2.07 4.30
N LYS A 56 6.99 -1.56 5.06
CA LYS A 56 6.75 -1.05 6.41
C LYS A 56 5.78 0.14 6.38
N SER A 57 6.01 1.12 5.50
CA SER A 57 5.10 2.28 5.35
C SER A 57 3.68 1.89 4.93
N LEU A 58 3.55 0.89 4.06
CA LEU A 58 2.24 0.36 3.64
C LEU A 58 1.48 -0.31 4.80
N LYS A 59 2.20 -1.03 5.68
CA LYS A 59 1.64 -1.62 6.90
C LYS A 59 1.22 -0.54 7.91
N GLU A 60 2.07 0.46 8.15
CA GLU A 60 1.77 1.60 9.04
C GLU A 60 0.56 2.41 8.54
N SER A 61 0.39 2.50 7.22
CA SER A 61 -0.76 3.14 6.57
C SER A 61 -2.00 2.25 6.50
N ARG A 62 -1.94 1.03 7.07
CA ARG A 62 -3.02 0.03 7.08
C ARG A 62 -3.51 -0.38 5.70
N LEU A 63 -2.65 -0.31 4.68
CA LEU A 63 -2.96 -0.77 3.32
C LEU A 63 -2.62 -2.25 3.12
N VAL A 64 -1.65 -2.74 3.89
CA VAL A 64 -1.17 -4.12 3.83
C VAL A 64 -1.12 -4.68 5.26
N VAL A 65 -1.51 -5.93 5.41
CA VAL A 65 -1.36 -6.73 6.63
C VAL A 65 -0.52 -7.96 6.33
N GLU A 66 0.16 -8.50 7.34
CA GLU A 66 0.84 -9.79 7.25
C GLU A 66 0.22 -10.78 8.23
N GLU A 67 -0.32 -11.88 7.72
CA GLU A 67 -0.91 -12.97 8.50
C GLU A 67 -0.29 -14.29 8.03
N ASP A 68 0.15 -15.12 8.97
CA ASP A 68 0.81 -16.41 8.68
C ASP A 68 1.99 -16.30 7.67
N GLY A 69 2.72 -15.18 7.70
CA GLY A 69 3.85 -14.90 6.80
C GLY A 69 3.46 -14.51 5.37
N LYS A 70 2.17 -14.27 5.13
CA LYS A 70 1.60 -13.84 3.84
C LYS A 70 1.11 -12.41 3.93
N LEU A 71 1.45 -11.63 2.92
CA LEU A 71 1.05 -10.25 2.75
C LEU A 71 -0.29 -10.19 2.03
N MET A 72 -1.22 -9.45 2.61
CA MET A 72 -2.57 -9.26 2.08
C MET A 72 -2.91 -7.78 2.04
N LEU A 73 -3.67 -7.38 1.02
CA LEU A 73 -4.29 -6.06 1.01
C LEU A 73 -5.42 -6.01 2.04
N THR A 74 -5.51 -4.92 2.77
CA THR A 74 -6.70 -4.60 3.56
C THR A 74 -7.81 -4.07 2.65
N GLU A 75 -9.02 -3.88 3.17
CA GLU A 75 -10.11 -3.23 2.42
C GLU A 75 -9.70 -1.85 1.90
N GLU A 76 -8.99 -1.06 2.71
CA GLU A 76 -8.45 0.23 2.30
C GLU A 76 -7.38 0.07 1.20
N GLY A 77 -6.49 -0.93 1.34
CA GLY A 77 -5.50 -1.24 0.30
C GLY A 77 -6.13 -1.59 -1.04
N ILE A 78 -7.21 -2.39 -1.03
CA ILE A 78 -7.98 -2.74 -2.22
C ILE A 78 -8.61 -1.49 -2.83
N PHE A 79 -9.31 -0.67 -2.04
CA PHE A 79 -9.94 0.57 -2.50
C PHE A 79 -8.93 1.51 -3.18
N GLN A 80 -7.73 1.66 -2.60
CA GLN A 80 -6.68 2.48 -3.22
C GLN A 80 -6.19 1.89 -4.55
N VAL A 81 -6.01 0.57 -4.64
CA VAL A 81 -5.62 -0.09 -5.90
C VAL A 81 -6.71 0.08 -6.97
N GLU A 82 -7.98 -0.11 -6.61
CA GLU A 82 -9.10 0.08 -7.55
C GLU A 82 -9.14 1.52 -8.07
N GLY A 83 -8.95 2.52 -7.19
CA GLY A 83 -8.87 3.93 -7.58
C GLY A 83 -7.71 4.21 -8.54
N LEU A 84 -6.55 3.59 -8.31
CA LEU A 84 -5.40 3.72 -9.22
C LEU A 84 -5.67 3.10 -10.59
N LEU A 85 -6.27 1.90 -10.62
CA LEU A 85 -6.60 1.21 -11.87
C LEU A 85 -7.65 1.99 -12.66
N ALA A 86 -8.64 2.60 -11.99
CA ALA A 86 -9.66 3.41 -12.65
C ALA A 86 -9.10 4.68 -13.32
N LEU A 87 -7.98 5.22 -12.84
CA LEU A 87 -7.32 6.40 -13.42
C LEU A 87 -6.38 6.05 -14.59
N ALA A 88 -5.98 4.78 -14.71
CA ALA A 88 -5.06 4.31 -15.75
C ALA A 88 -5.78 3.89 -17.06
N VAL A 89 -7.12 3.90 -17.07
CA VAL A 89 -7.99 3.49 -18.18
C VAL A 89 -8.60 4.70 -18.85
#